data_AF-A0A7X7HMM5-F1
#
_entry.id   AF-A0A7X7HMM5-F1
#
_cell.length_a   1.000
_cell.length_b   1.000
_cell.length_c   1.000
_cell.angle_alpha   90.00
_cell.angle_beta   90.00
_cell.angle_gamma   90.00
#
_symmetry.space_group_name_H-M   'P 1'
#
loop_
_entity.id
_entity.type
_entity.pdbx_description
1 polymer ?
#
loop_
_entity_poly.entity_id
_entity_poly.type
_entity_poly.pdbx_seq_one_letter_code
_entity_poly.pdbx_strand_id
1 'polypeptide(L)'
;MAPASARAADIARLYGLYFAFVGASGPYLPLLFSHWGMTAFQIGALVALGHLIRIVAPPVWGWAADRHGRIRVLLQAGAGVMAAMCLLLPQAGALDPSARFAAAAVVMALLYLAAAGQVPLTESMSLRLAEGDVGRYGRMRVWGSVGFIVAVAGFGPLLDIAGVGLVPYLLAATSVALFFAIRRLPRATELPAREAGERLRDALLQPALLAFLAASLLTIVAHAPFYAFFSLYLEGLGYSRTAIGLFWALGVVAE
;
A
#
# COMPACT_ATOMS: atom_id res chain seq x y z
N MET A 1 31.22 -2.08 5.21
CA MET A 1 29.79 -2.30 5.56
C MET A 1 29.17 -0.95 5.91
N ALA A 2 27.98 -0.62 5.41
CA ALA A 2 27.30 0.61 5.81
C ALA A 2 26.93 0.56 7.31
N PRO A 3 27.08 1.67 8.06
CA PRO A 3 26.76 1.72 9.48
C PRO A 3 25.29 1.36 9.73
N ALA A 4 25.00 0.78 10.89
CA ALA A 4 23.67 0.28 11.24
C ALA A 4 22.59 1.38 11.26
N SER A 5 23.00 2.64 11.46
CA SER A 5 22.17 3.85 11.35
C SER A 5 21.76 4.18 9.90
N ALA A 6 22.67 4.00 8.93
CA ALA A 6 22.39 4.24 7.51
C ALA A 6 21.35 3.26 6.98
N ARG A 7 21.43 1.99 7.39
CA ARG A 7 20.43 0.95 7.04
C ARG A 7 19.05 1.26 7.62
N ALA A 8 18.98 1.83 8.83
CA ALA A 8 17.71 2.18 9.45
C ALA A 8 17.03 3.36 8.73
N ALA A 9 17.82 4.34 8.29
CA ALA A 9 17.32 5.43 7.46
C ALA A 9 16.80 4.95 6.10
N ASP A 10 17.43 3.94 5.49
CA ASP A 10 16.94 3.35 4.25
C ASP A 10 15.57 2.67 4.44
N ILE A 11 15.40 1.86 5.49
CA ILE A 11 14.11 1.23 5.81
C ILE A 11 13.04 2.28 6.12
N ALA A 12 13.38 3.31 6.89
CA ALA A 12 12.50 4.44 7.16
C ALA A 12 12.01 5.12 5.87
N ARG A 13 12.90 5.32 4.88
CA ARG A 13 12.52 5.86 3.56
C ARG A 13 11.57 4.93 2.81
N LEU A 14 11.78 3.62 2.86
CA LEU A 14 10.85 2.66 2.24
C LEU A 14 9.46 2.77 2.84
N TYR A 15 9.36 2.82 4.17
CA TYR A 15 8.09 3.05 4.86
C TYR A 15 7.45 4.36 4.41
N GLY A 16 8.19 5.47 4.45
CA GLY A 16 7.65 6.78 4.06
C GLY A 16 7.14 6.81 2.62
N LEU A 17 7.89 6.25 1.66
CA LEU A 17 7.50 6.24 0.25
C LEU A 17 6.32 5.30 -0.03
N TYR A 18 6.29 4.12 0.59
CA TYR A 18 5.16 3.21 0.43
C TYR A 18 3.88 3.76 1.08
N PHE A 19 3.97 4.31 2.28
CA PHE A 19 2.80 4.90 2.94
C PHE A 19 2.37 6.23 2.30
N ALA A 20 3.27 6.94 1.61
CA ALA A 20 2.89 8.03 0.73
C ALA A 20 2.05 7.54 -0.46
N PHE A 21 2.41 6.39 -1.06
CA PHE A 21 1.56 5.72 -2.06
C PHE A 21 0.20 5.33 -1.47
N VAL A 22 0.15 4.80 -0.24
CA VAL A 22 -1.12 4.49 0.46
C VAL A 22 -1.96 5.75 0.69
N GLY A 23 -1.33 6.86 1.09
CA GLY A 23 -1.98 8.16 1.27
C GLY A 23 -2.48 8.79 -0.03
N ALA A 24 -1.88 8.48 -1.17
CA ALA A 24 -2.46 8.85 -2.47
C ALA A 24 -3.61 7.91 -2.87
N SER A 25 -3.44 6.60 -2.69
CA SER A 25 -4.34 5.60 -3.26
C SER A 25 -5.66 5.51 -2.50
N GLY A 26 -5.62 5.41 -1.17
CA GLY A 26 -6.81 5.22 -0.35
C GLY A 26 -7.82 6.37 -0.51
N PRO A 27 -7.43 7.62 -0.24
CA PRO A 27 -8.32 8.76 -0.32
C PRO A 27 -8.77 9.12 -1.72
N TYR A 28 -7.91 9.03 -2.74
CA TYR A 28 -8.13 9.70 -4.02
C TYR A 28 -8.45 8.76 -5.20
N LEU A 29 -8.17 7.45 -5.14
CA LEU A 29 -8.61 6.52 -6.20
C LEU A 29 -10.14 6.40 -6.30
N PRO A 30 -10.91 6.34 -5.18
CA PRO A 30 -12.36 6.36 -5.27
C PRO A 30 -12.88 7.60 -5.99
N LEU A 31 -12.29 8.77 -5.73
CA LEU A 31 -12.65 10.03 -6.40
C LEU A 31 -12.33 9.99 -7.90
N LEU A 32 -11.18 9.43 -8.30
CA LEU A 32 -10.83 9.23 -9.70
C LEU A 32 -11.85 8.33 -10.42
N PHE A 33 -12.25 7.22 -9.81
CA PHE A 33 -13.22 6.31 -10.41
C PHE A 33 -14.61 6.93 -10.50
N SER A 34 -15.01 7.72 -9.49
CA SER A 34 -16.26 8.49 -9.54
C SER A 34 -16.21 9.56 -10.64
N HIS A 35 -15.07 10.23 -10.82
CA HIS A 35 -14.85 11.17 -11.91
C HIS A 35 -14.94 10.52 -13.30
N TRP A 36 -14.54 9.25 -13.42
CA TRP A 36 -14.80 8.45 -14.63
C TRP A 36 -16.25 7.94 -14.74
N GLY A 37 -17.17 8.40 -13.90
CA GLY A 37 -18.58 8.00 -13.95
C GLY A 37 -18.84 6.54 -13.53
N MET A 38 -17.93 5.90 -12.80
CA MET A 38 -18.20 4.57 -12.24
C MET A 38 -19.24 4.67 -11.13
N THR A 39 -20.09 3.65 -11.02
CA THR A 39 -21.10 3.57 -9.96
C THR A 39 -20.46 3.28 -8.60
N ALA A 40 -21.14 3.63 -7.50
CA ALA A 40 -20.68 3.31 -6.15
C ALA A 40 -20.41 1.81 -5.95
N PHE A 41 -21.20 0.95 -6.60
CA PHE A 41 -20.98 -0.50 -6.58
C PHE A 41 -19.67 -0.89 -7.27
N GLN A 42 -19.38 -0.34 -8.45
CA GLN A 42 -18.12 -0.59 -9.16
C GLN A 42 -16.90 -0.14 -8.35
N ILE A 43 -16.98 1.04 -7.72
CA ILE A 43 -15.91 1.56 -6.86
C ILE A 43 -15.71 0.64 -5.65
N GLY A 44 -16.80 0.28 -4.96
CA GLY A 44 -16.78 -0.66 -3.85
C GLY A 44 -16.19 -2.02 -4.23
N ALA A 45 -16.51 -2.53 -5.42
CA ALA A 45 -15.95 -3.79 -5.93
C ALA A 45 -14.44 -3.70 -6.18
N LEU A 46 -13.93 -2.58 -6.71
CA LEU A 46 -12.48 -2.37 -6.91
C LEU A 46 -11.72 -2.25 -5.58
N VAL A 47 -12.33 -1.61 -4.57
CA VAL A 47 -11.75 -1.53 -3.22
C VAL A 47 -11.76 -2.93 -2.56
N ALA A 48 -12.88 -3.66 -2.65
CA ALA A 48 -13.00 -5.02 -2.14
C ALA A 48 -12.01 -5.98 -2.79
N LEU A 49 -11.76 -5.86 -4.09
CA LEU A 49 -10.73 -6.61 -4.81
C LEU A 49 -9.34 -6.41 -4.20
N GLY A 50 -8.99 -5.18 -3.83
CA GLY A 50 -7.74 -4.87 -3.13
C GLY A 50 -7.64 -5.56 -1.77
N HIS A 51 -8.72 -5.55 -0.98
CA HIS A 51 -8.76 -6.26 0.31
C HIS A 51 -8.64 -7.78 0.14
N LEU A 52 -9.31 -8.37 -0.86
CA LEU A 52 -9.24 -9.81 -1.14
C LEU A 52 -7.82 -10.24 -1.51
N ILE A 53 -7.15 -9.47 -2.37
CA ILE A 53 -5.75 -9.73 -2.75
C ILE A 53 -4.83 -9.67 -1.53
N ARG A 54 -5.06 -8.75 -0.59
CA ARG A 54 -4.26 -8.63 0.64
C ARG A 54 -4.38 -9.83 1.59
N ILE A 55 -5.40 -10.68 1.44
CA ILE A 55 -5.52 -11.92 2.23
C ILE A 55 -4.51 -12.97 1.74
N VAL A 56 -4.36 -13.11 0.42
CA VAL A 56 -3.59 -14.21 -0.19
C VAL A 56 -2.18 -13.80 -0.60
N ALA A 57 -1.99 -12.54 -1.03
CA ALA A 57 -0.73 -12.10 -1.61
C ALA A 57 0.44 -12.01 -0.61
N PRO A 58 0.29 -11.51 0.64
CA PRO A 58 1.43 -11.41 1.56
C PRO A 58 2.13 -12.75 1.87
N PRO A 59 1.40 -13.85 2.16
CA PRO A 59 2.03 -15.17 2.28
C PRO A 59 2.80 -15.62 1.03
N VAL A 60 2.25 -15.35 -0.17
CA VAL A 60 2.91 -15.69 -1.44
C VAL A 60 4.22 -14.92 -1.62
N TRP A 61 4.23 -13.62 -1.30
CA TRP A 61 5.45 -12.81 -1.33
C TRP A 61 6.48 -13.25 -0.29
N GLY A 62 6.03 -13.61 0.92
CA GLY A 62 6.88 -14.17 1.97
C GLY A 62 7.55 -15.47 1.51
N TRP A 63 6.76 -16.42 1.01
CA TRP A 63 7.28 -17.68 0.46
C TRP A 63 8.28 -17.46 -0.69
N ALA A 64 7.97 -16.54 -1.62
CA ALA A 64 8.87 -16.22 -2.72
C ALA A 64 10.19 -15.61 -2.22
N ALA A 65 10.13 -14.75 -1.20
CA ALA A 65 11.30 -14.17 -0.56
C ALA A 65 12.15 -15.22 0.15
N ASP A 66 11.53 -16.15 0.88
CA ASP A 66 12.23 -17.21 1.61
C ASP A 66 12.88 -18.20 0.65
N ARG A 67 12.21 -18.56 -0.46
CA ARG A 67 12.75 -19.50 -1.46
C ARG A 67 13.92 -18.92 -2.25
N HIS A 68 13.85 -17.65 -2.62
CA HIS A 68 14.84 -17.03 -3.50
C HIS A 68 15.93 -16.24 -2.76
N GLY A 69 15.72 -15.86 -1.49
CA GLY A 69 16.64 -15.02 -0.70
C GLY A 69 16.79 -13.58 -1.20
N ARG A 70 16.13 -13.21 -2.30
CA ARG A 70 16.32 -11.96 -3.05
C ARG A 70 15.24 -10.92 -2.79
N ILE A 71 15.00 -10.59 -1.51
CA ILE A 71 13.96 -9.64 -1.08
C ILE A 71 14.04 -8.31 -1.83
N ARG A 72 15.24 -7.77 -2.02
CA ARG A 72 15.45 -6.51 -2.76
C ARG A 72 14.95 -6.58 -4.20
N VAL A 73 15.15 -7.71 -4.89
CA VAL A 73 14.68 -7.90 -6.27
C VAL A 73 13.16 -7.98 -6.31
N LEU A 74 12.55 -8.69 -5.36
CA LEU A 74 11.09 -8.81 -5.26
C LEU A 74 10.43 -7.47 -4.96
N LEU A 75 10.96 -6.72 -3.99
CA LEU A 75 10.51 -5.36 -3.68
C LEU A 75 10.63 -4.44 -4.90
N GLN A 76 11.78 -4.49 -5.58
CA GLN A 76 12.04 -3.66 -6.75
C GLN A 76 11.11 -4.02 -7.91
N ALA A 77 10.92 -5.31 -8.19
CA ALA A 77 9.98 -5.76 -9.21
C ALA A 77 8.55 -5.33 -8.88
N GLY A 78 8.12 -5.49 -7.63
CA GLY A 78 6.82 -5.03 -7.15
C GLY A 78 6.63 -3.52 -7.34
N ALA A 79 7.60 -2.69 -6.93
CA ALA A 79 7.53 -1.25 -7.11
C ALA A 79 7.53 -0.84 -8.60
N GLY A 80 8.24 -1.59 -9.45
CA GLY A 80 8.22 -1.39 -10.91
C GLY A 80 6.87 -1.71 -11.52
N VAL A 81 6.25 -2.83 -11.12
CA VAL A 81 4.88 -3.21 -11.54
C VAL A 81 3.88 -2.17 -11.03
N MET A 82 4.00 -1.70 -9.79
CA MET A 82 3.14 -0.64 -9.26
C MET A 82 3.21 0.62 -10.14
N ALA A 83 4.43 1.10 -10.44
CA ALA A 83 4.62 2.26 -11.31
C ALA A 83 4.02 2.05 -12.70
N ALA A 84 4.25 0.90 -13.32
CA ALA A 84 3.70 0.56 -14.63
C ALA A 84 2.16 0.53 -14.62
N MET A 85 1.55 -0.12 -13.62
CA MET A 85 0.10 -0.20 -13.51
C MET A 85 -0.52 1.18 -13.24
N CYS A 86 0.11 2.02 -12.43
CA CYS A 86 -0.34 3.40 -12.23
C CYS A 86 -0.30 4.22 -13.53
N LEU A 87 0.71 4.02 -14.38
CA LEU A 87 0.80 4.68 -15.69
C LEU A 87 -0.14 4.11 -16.74
N LEU A 88 -0.61 2.86 -16.56
CA LEU A 88 -1.60 2.18 -17.41
C LEU A 88 -3.06 2.47 -16.98
N LEU A 89 -3.26 3.02 -15.79
CA LEU A 89 -4.58 3.29 -15.22
C LEU A 89 -5.37 4.34 -16.03
N PRO A 90 -4.79 5.48 -16.50
CA PRO A 90 -5.50 6.44 -17.35
C PRO A 90 -6.04 5.84 -18.66
N GLN A 91 -5.33 4.88 -19.25
CA GLN A 91 -5.73 4.20 -20.49
C GLN A 91 -6.95 3.32 -20.25
N ALA A 92 -7.05 2.67 -19.08
CA ALA A 92 -8.26 1.97 -18.67
C ALA A 92 -9.44 2.93 -18.52
N GLY A 93 -9.22 4.13 -17.96
CA GLY A 93 -10.23 5.19 -17.83
C GLY A 93 -10.73 5.72 -19.18
N ALA A 94 -9.86 5.78 -20.19
CA ALA A 94 -10.18 6.26 -21.54
C ALA A 94 -11.03 5.27 -22.37
N LEU A 95 -11.20 4.02 -21.92
CA LEU A 95 -12.05 3.05 -22.60
C LEU A 95 -13.54 3.40 -22.46
N ASP A 96 -14.33 2.79 -23.34
CA ASP A 96 -15.79 2.84 -23.29
C ASP A 96 -16.32 2.34 -21.93
N PRO A 97 -17.46 2.87 -21.44
CA PRO A 97 -18.01 2.49 -20.14
C PRO A 97 -18.20 0.97 -19.94
N SER A 98 -18.48 0.23 -21.01
CA SER A 98 -18.64 -1.24 -20.99
C SER A 98 -17.34 -1.98 -20.68
N ALA A 99 -16.19 -1.48 -21.12
CA ALA A 99 -14.87 -2.11 -20.95
C ALA A 99 -14.05 -1.48 -19.80
N ARG A 100 -14.33 -0.22 -19.45
CA ARG A 100 -13.59 0.58 -18.45
C ARG A 100 -13.47 -0.13 -17.10
N PHE A 101 -14.58 -0.66 -16.57
CA PHE A 101 -14.58 -1.33 -15.28
C PHE A 101 -13.70 -2.58 -15.28
N ALA A 102 -13.83 -3.43 -16.31
CA ALA A 102 -13.03 -4.66 -16.41
C ALA A 102 -11.53 -4.35 -16.54
N ALA A 103 -11.18 -3.35 -17.36
CA ALA A 103 -9.79 -2.91 -17.49
C ALA A 103 -9.24 -2.35 -16.17
N ALA A 104 -10.00 -1.50 -15.49
CA ALA A 104 -9.62 -0.97 -14.17
C ALA A 104 -9.46 -2.09 -13.15
N ALA A 105 -10.33 -3.11 -13.14
CA ALA A 105 -10.22 -4.26 -12.25
C ALA A 105 -8.93 -5.05 -12.47
N VAL A 106 -8.54 -5.29 -13.72
CA VAL A 106 -7.26 -5.96 -14.05
C VAL A 106 -6.06 -5.14 -13.60
N VAL A 107 -6.04 -3.84 -13.94
CA VAL A 107 -4.95 -2.93 -13.55
C VAL A 107 -4.84 -2.84 -12.02
N MET A 108 -5.95 -2.68 -11.33
CA MET A 108 -6.01 -2.62 -9.87
C MET A 108 -5.61 -3.94 -9.22
N ALA A 109 -6.00 -5.08 -9.80
CA ALA A 109 -5.58 -6.39 -9.29
C ALA A 109 -4.06 -6.55 -9.32
N LEU A 110 -3.44 -6.24 -10.47
CA LEU A 110 -1.99 -6.32 -10.63
C LEU A 110 -1.26 -5.30 -9.73
N LEU A 111 -1.80 -4.08 -9.63
CA LEU A 111 -1.28 -3.04 -8.74
C LEU A 111 -1.30 -3.49 -7.28
N TYR A 112 -2.44 -3.98 -6.78
CA TYR A 112 -2.57 -4.43 -5.39
C TYR A 112 -1.78 -5.70 -5.10
N LEU A 113 -1.69 -6.63 -6.07
CA LEU A 113 -0.85 -7.81 -5.94
C LEU A 113 0.61 -7.43 -5.75
N ALA A 114 1.11 -6.47 -6.54
CA ALA A 114 2.47 -5.95 -6.41
C ALA A 114 2.70 -5.14 -5.13
N ALA A 115 1.71 -4.34 -4.71
CA ALA A 115 1.76 -3.53 -3.50
C ALA A 115 1.68 -4.37 -2.21
N ALA A 116 1.00 -5.52 -2.23
CA ALA A 116 0.80 -6.37 -1.06
C ALA A 116 2.09 -6.98 -0.50
N GLY A 117 3.14 -7.11 -1.33
CA GLY A 117 4.45 -7.61 -0.89
C GLY A 117 5.33 -6.54 -0.23
N GLN A 118 5.05 -5.25 -0.42
CA GLN A 118 5.97 -4.18 -0.01
C GLN A 118 6.09 -4.06 1.51
N VAL A 119 4.96 -4.05 2.23
CA VAL A 119 4.92 -3.96 3.70
C VAL A 119 5.56 -5.19 4.37
N PRO A 120 5.10 -6.43 4.14
CA PRO A 120 5.61 -7.59 4.89
C PRO A 120 7.10 -7.82 4.67
N LEU A 121 7.60 -7.60 3.44
CA LEU A 121 9.02 -7.73 3.13
C LEU A 121 9.84 -6.59 3.76
N THR A 122 9.30 -5.38 3.85
CA THR A 122 9.95 -4.27 4.57
C THR A 122 9.94 -4.51 6.08
N GLU A 123 8.84 -5.05 6.62
CA GLU A 123 8.71 -5.41 8.03
C GLU A 123 9.72 -6.47 8.44
N SER A 124 9.89 -7.53 7.64
CA SER A 124 10.88 -8.58 7.94
C SER A 124 12.31 -8.03 7.98
N MET A 125 12.66 -7.09 7.09
CA MET A 125 13.95 -6.39 7.14
C MET A 125 14.07 -5.49 8.38
N SER A 126 13.01 -4.76 8.72
CA SER A 126 13.00 -3.82 9.85
C SER A 126 13.14 -4.53 11.20
N LEU A 127 12.43 -5.64 11.42
CA LEU A 127 12.47 -6.41 12.67
C LEU A 127 13.85 -7.03 12.90
N ARG A 128 14.49 -7.47 11.82
CA ARG A 128 15.88 -7.97 11.89
C ARG A 128 16.87 -6.87 12.23
N LEU A 129 16.73 -5.70 11.61
CA LEU A 129 17.62 -4.58 11.87
C LEU A 129 17.41 -3.99 13.28
N ALA A 130 16.21 -4.17 13.84
CA ALA A 130 15.89 -3.79 15.20
C ALA A 130 16.58 -4.71 16.22
N GLU A 131 16.91 -5.96 15.89
CA GLU A 131 17.61 -6.92 16.77
C GLU A 131 16.94 -7.07 18.16
N GLY A 132 15.60 -6.99 18.21
CA GLY A 132 14.81 -7.05 19.45
C GLY A 132 14.58 -5.70 20.14
N ASP A 133 15.19 -4.61 19.66
CA ASP A 133 14.95 -3.25 20.16
C ASP A 133 13.65 -2.67 19.55
N VAL A 134 12.59 -2.70 20.35
CA VAL A 134 11.26 -2.16 20.00
C VAL A 134 11.33 -0.66 19.67
N GLY A 135 12.17 0.12 20.36
CA GLY A 135 12.31 1.56 20.12
C GLY A 135 12.98 1.85 18.77
N ARG A 136 13.97 1.05 18.39
CA ARG A 136 14.60 1.13 17.06
C ARG A 136 13.63 0.77 15.95
N TYR A 137 12.81 -0.28 16.14
CA TYR A 137 11.73 -0.62 15.21
C TYR A 137 10.73 0.53 15.07
N GLY A 138 10.25 1.07 16.19
CA GLY A 138 9.29 2.18 16.21
C GLY A 138 9.81 3.40 15.43
N ARG A 139 11.07 3.79 15.64
CA ARG A 139 11.72 4.89 14.89
C ARG A 139 11.76 4.67 13.38
N MET A 140 11.87 3.44 12.90
CA MET A 140 11.80 3.15 11.46
C MET A 140 10.35 3.21 10.96
N ARG A 141 9.40 2.69 11.75
CA ARG A 141 7.99 2.55 11.38
C ARG A 141 7.20 3.86 11.38
N VAL A 142 7.54 4.80 12.26
CA VAL A 142 6.92 6.15 12.36
C VAL A 142 6.98 6.90 11.03
N TRP A 143 8.02 6.69 10.24
CA TRP A 143 8.13 7.29 8.91
C TRP A 143 7.01 6.87 7.95
N GLY A 144 6.34 5.74 8.21
CA GLY A 144 5.12 5.36 7.49
C GLY A 144 4.00 6.38 7.70
N SER A 145 3.67 6.70 8.96
CA SER A 145 2.63 7.69 9.28
C SER A 145 3.01 9.08 8.75
N VAL A 146 4.28 9.48 8.91
CA VAL A 146 4.79 10.75 8.35
C VAL A 146 4.63 10.79 6.83
N GLY A 147 5.01 9.71 6.12
CA GLY A 147 4.88 9.62 4.67
C GLY A 147 3.42 9.69 4.21
N PHE A 148 2.51 9.03 4.92
CA PHE A 148 1.07 9.11 4.66
C PHE A 148 0.57 10.55 4.83
N ILE A 149 0.84 11.19 5.98
CA ILE A 149 0.38 12.55 6.30
C ILE A 149 0.90 13.55 5.26
N VAL A 150 2.20 13.50 4.94
CA VAL A 150 2.80 14.38 3.93
C VAL A 150 2.15 14.18 2.56
N ALA A 151 1.85 12.95 2.18
CA ALA A 151 1.18 12.64 0.92
C ALA A 151 -0.24 13.22 0.88
N VAL A 152 -1.09 12.94 1.88
CA VAL A 152 -2.47 13.44 1.86
C VAL A 152 -2.53 14.96 1.92
N ALA A 153 -1.66 15.60 2.72
CA ALA A 153 -1.59 17.06 2.85
C ALA A 153 -1.01 17.73 1.59
N GLY A 154 -0.06 17.08 0.91
CA GLY A 154 0.58 17.62 -0.29
C GLY A 154 -0.20 17.36 -1.59
N PHE A 155 -0.82 16.19 -1.72
CA PHE A 155 -1.55 15.81 -2.93
C PHE A 155 -2.91 16.50 -3.02
N GLY A 156 -3.61 16.72 -1.91
CA GLY A 156 -4.91 17.41 -1.91
C GLY A 156 -4.90 18.75 -2.68
N PRO A 157 -3.99 19.69 -2.36
CA PRO A 157 -3.86 20.96 -3.08
C PRO A 157 -3.51 20.79 -4.57
N LEU A 158 -2.63 19.84 -4.90
CA LEU A 158 -2.30 19.56 -6.30
C LEU A 158 -3.51 19.05 -7.07
N LEU A 159 -4.35 18.22 -6.45
CA LEU A 159 -5.58 17.70 -7.04
C LEU A 159 -6.68 18.76 -7.14
N ASP A 160 -6.72 19.74 -6.24
CA ASP A 160 -7.64 20.87 -6.34
C ASP A 160 -7.32 21.76 -7.55
N ILE A 161 -6.03 21.92 -7.90
CA ILE A 161 -5.58 22.76 -9.03
C ILE A 161 -5.60 21.99 -10.35
N ALA A 162 -5.04 20.78 -10.39
CA ALA A 162 -4.84 20.00 -11.61
C ALA A 162 -5.95 18.96 -11.87
N GLY A 163 -6.87 18.77 -10.92
CA GLY A 163 -7.94 17.79 -11.00
C GLY A 163 -7.54 16.38 -10.59
N VAL A 164 -8.55 15.55 -10.32
CA VAL A 164 -8.37 14.15 -9.86
C VAL A 164 -7.74 13.24 -10.93
N GLY A 165 -7.75 13.64 -12.20
CA GLY A 165 -7.00 12.96 -13.26
C GLY A 165 -5.49 12.87 -13.02
N LEU A 166 -4.94 13.69 -12.10
CA LEU A 166 -3.53 13.64 -11.72
C LEU A 166 -3.19 12.45 -10.78
N VAL A 167 -4.18 11.83 -10.12
CA VAL A 167 -3.97 10.75 -9.12
C VAL A 167 -3.08 9.61 -9.62
N PRO A 168 -3.27 9.04 -10.83
CA PRO A 168 -2.43 7.94 -11.31
C PRO A 168 -0.95 8.34 -11.44
N TYR A 169 -0.67 9.60 -11.79
CA TYR A 169 0.69 10.10 -11.93
C TYR A 169 1.38 10.35 -10.59
N LEU A 170 0.64 10.79 -9.56
CA LEU A 170 1.16 10.90 -8.19
C LEU A 170 1.50 9.50 -7.63
N LEU A 171 0.63 8.52 -7.87
CA LEU A 171 0.87 7.12 -7.50
C LEU A 171 2.07 6.54 -8.25
N ALA A 172 2.19 6.83 -9.55
CA ALA A 172 3.36 6.42 -10.33
C ALA A 172 4.64 7.09 -9.79
N ALA A 173 4.62 8.39 -9.48
CA ALA A 173 5.78 9.11 -8.96
C ALA A 173 6.28 8.54 -7.64
N THR A 174 5.37 8.28 -6.68
CA THR A 174 5.72 7.63 -5.40
C THR A 174 6.24 6.20 -5.61
N SER A 175 5.67 5.43 -6.53
CA SER A 175 6.11 4.07 -6.86
C SER A 175 7.50 4.05 -7.52
N VAL A 176 7.78 5.01 -8.41
CA VAL A 176 9.10 5.20 -9.03
C VAL A 176 10.13 5.64 -7.99
N ALA A 177 9.77 6.56 -7.09
CA ALA A 177 10.65 6.94 -5.98
C ALA A 177 10.96 5.75 -5.08
N LEU A 178 9.96 4.92 -4.77
CA LEU A 178 10.13 3.67 -4.01
C LEU A 178 11.06 2.69 -4.75
N PHE A 179 10.86 2.48 -6.05
CA PHE A 179 11.72 1.65 -6.89
C PHE A 179 13.19 2.07 -6.82
N PHE A 180 13.48 3.37 -6.94
CA PHE A 180 14.84 3.88 -6.86
C PHE A 180 15.41 3.82 -5.44
N ALA A 181 14.60 4.03 -4.41
CA ALA A 181 15.01 3.85 -3.02
C ALA A 181 15.42 2.39 -2.74
N ILE A 182 14.62 1.41 -3.20
CA ILE A 182 14.93 -0.02 -3.08
C ILE A 182 16.22 -0.35 -3.85
N ARG A 183 16.42 0.24 -5.03
CA ARG A 183 17.65 0.04 -5.80
C ARG A 183 18.90 0.52 -5.05
N ARG A 184 18.79 1.46 -4.12
CA ARG A 184 19.92 1.94 -3.30
C ARG A 184 20.18 1.08 -2.06
N LEU A 185 19.31 0.14 -1.72
CA LEU A 185 19.51 -0.75 -0.57
C LEU A 185 20.77 -1.62 -0.74
N PRO A 186 21.60 -1.75 0.30
CA PRO A 186 22.75 -2.65 0.30
C PRO A 186 22.34 -4.12 0.08
N ARG A 187 23.08 -4.86 -0.76
CA ARG A 187 22.86 -6.31 -0.98
C ARG A 187 22.98 -7.15 0.31
N ALA A 188 23.74 -6.69 1.30
CA ALA A 188 23.86 -7.34 2.61
C ALA A 188 22.56 -7.39 3.44
N THR A 189 21.45 -6.86 2.90
CA THR A 189 20.11 -6.95 3.48
C THR A 189 19.39 -8.25 3.08
N GLU A 190 19.96 -9.05 2.16
CA GLU A 190 19.42 -10.33 1.73
C GLU A 190 19.42 -11.37 2.87
N LEU A 191 18.38 -12.20 2.88
CA LEU A 191 18.08 -13.15 3.94
C LEU A 191 18.55 -14.56 3.53
N PRO A 192 19.21 -15.35 4.41
CA PRO A 192 19.42 -16.77 4.14
C PRO A 192 18.06 -17.46 4.01
N ALA A 193 17.92 -18.32 2.99
CA ALA A 193 16.71 -19.12 2.81
C ALA A 193 16.47 -19.98 4.06
N ARG A 194 15.25 -19.94 4.61
CA ARG A 194 14.79 -20.88 5.64
C ARG A 194 14.00 -21.99 4.97
N GLU A 195 14.13 -23.22 5.49
CA GLU A 195 13.21 -24.29 5.15
C GLU A 195 11.82 -23.92 5.67
N ALA A 196 10.89 -23.71 4.73
CA ALA A 196 9.48 -23.50 5.02
C ALA A 196 8.89 -24.83 5.54
N GLY A 197 9.02 -25.08 6.84
CA GLY A 197 8.60 -26.32 7.47
C GLY A 197 7.16 -26.26 8.01
N GLU A 198 6.45 -27.37 7.81
CA GLU A 198 5.20 -27.94 8.37
C GLU A 198 4.43 -27.24 9.53
N ARG A 199 5.08 -26.36 10.30
CA ARG A 199 4.54 -25.65 11.48
C ARG A 199 3.45 -24.61 11.19
N LEU A 200 3.31 -24.14 9.94
CA LEU A 200 2.31 -23.11 9.62
C LEU A 200 0.88 -23.63 9.77
N ARG A 201 0.61 -24.86 9.33
CA ARG A 201 -0.75 -25.44 9.42
C ARG A 201 -1.17 -25.65 10.87
N ASP A 202 -0.28 -26.18 11.68
CA ASP A 202 -0.56 -26.46 13.10
C ASP A 202 -0.71 -25.16 13.91
N ALA A 203 0.02 -24.10 13.53
CA ALA A 203 -0.16 -22.77 14.10
C ALA A 203 -1.51 -22.15 13.70
N LEU A 204 -1.92 -22.26 12.43
CA LEU A 204 -3.18 -21.70 11.90
C LEU A 204 -4.45 -22.31 12.53
N LEU A 205 -4.37 -23.54 13.02
CA LEU A 205 -5.50 -24.24 13.64
C LEU A 205 -5.63 -24.00 15.15
N GLN A 206 -4.76 -23.19 15.75
CA GLN A 206 -4.87 -22.87 17.17
C GLN A 206 -6.11 -22.01 17.44
N PRO A 207 -6.99 -22.39 18.39
CA PRO A 207 -8.23 -21.66 18.68
C PRO A 207 -8.01 -20.18 19.02
N ALA A 208 -6.92 -19.87 19.74
CA ALA A 208 -6.56 -18.50 20.08
C ALA A 208 -6.24 -17.66 18.83
N LEU A 209 -5.52 -18.24 17.85
CA LEU A 209 -5.22 -17.56 16.59
C LEU A 209 -6.48 -17.41 15.73
N LEU A 210 -7.35 -18.42 15.68
CA LEU A 210 -8.63 -18.32 14.97
C LEU A 210 -9.53 -17.23 15.56
N ALA A 211 -9.62 -17.14 16.89
CA ALA A 211 -10.35 -16.08 17.56
C ALA A 211 -9.75 -14.69 17.26
N PHE A 212 -8.42 -14.57 17.27
CA PHE A 212 -7.72 -13.34 16.90
C PHE A 212 -7.97 -12.93 15.44
N LEU A 213 -7.91 -13.89 14.50
CA LEU A 213 -8.20 -13.66 13.08
C LEU A 213 -9.67 -13.27 12.87
N ALA A 214 -10.61 -13.90 13.59
CA ALA A 214 -12.02 -13.55 13.54
C ALA A 214 -12.28 -12.12 14.06
N ALA A 215 -11.68 -11.74 15.19
CA ALA A 215 -11.77 -10.38 15.72
C ALA A 215 -11.17 -9.34 14.75
N SER A 216 -10.03 -9.67 14.14
CA SER A 216 -9.39 -8.83 13.12
C SER A 216 -10.27 -8.67 11.87
N LEU A 217 -10.90 -9.76 11.43
CA LEU A 217 -11.83 -9.74 10.30
C LEU A 217 -13.03 -8.84 10.59
N LEU A 218 -13.67 -8.99 11.75
CA LEU A 218 -14.81 -8.15 12.16
C LEU A 218 -14.42 -6.67 12.20
N THR A 219 -13.22 -6.36 12.69
CA THR A 219 -12.69 -4.99 12.71
C THR A 219 -12.49 -4.44 11.30
N ILE A 220 -11.91 -5.21 10.38
CA ILE A 220 -11.71 -4.79 8.99
C ILE A 220 -13.05 -4.60 8.28
N VAL A 221 -14.02 -5.51 8.49
CA VAL A 221 -15.37 -5.40 7.92
C VAL A 221 -16.06 -4.12 8.41
N ALA A 222 -15.93 -3.76 9.69
CA ALA A 222 -16.49 -2.53 10.23
C ALA A 222 -15.89 -1.26 9.58
N HIS A 223 -14.61 -1.29 9.21
CA HIS A 223 -13.92 -0.14 8.59
C HIS A 223 -13.98 -0.11 7.06
N ALA A 224 -14.31 -1.23 6.40
CA ALA A 224 -14.29 -1.30 4.93
C ALA A 224 -15.18 -0.24 4.25
N PRO A 225 -16.42 0.05 4.72
CA PRO A 225 -17.24 1.11 4.14
C PRO A 225 -16.59 2.49 4.30
N PHE A 226 -15.95 2.75 5.44
CA PHE A 226 -15.21 3.98 5.68
C PHE A 226 -14.07 4.14 4.67
N TYR A 227 -13.23 3.12 4.49
CA TYR A 227 -12.13 3.17 3.52
C TYR A 227 -12.59 3.35 2.07
N ALA A 228 -13.75 2.80 1.69
CA ALA A 228 -14.25 2.89 0.32
C ALA A 228 -14.97 4.22 0.02
N PHE A 229 -15.78 4.72 0.97
CA PHE A 229 -16.77 5.75 0.69
C PHE A 229 -16.56 7.06 1.45
N PHE A 230 -15.66 7.14 2.43
CA PHE A 230 -15.46 8.38 3.20
C PHE A 230 -15.10 9.57 2.33
N SER A 231 -14.11 9.42 1.43
CA SER A 231 -13.72 10.50 0.52
C SER A 231 -14.85 10.89 -0.44
N LEU A 232 -15.59 9.90 -0.98
CA LEU A 232 -16.72 10.14 -1.88
C LEU A 232 -17.86 10.89 -1.18
N TYR A 233 -18.12 10.55 0.08
CA TYR A 233 -19.11 11.22 0.90
C TYR A 233 -18.74 12.70 1.13
N LEU A 234 -17.49 12.98 1.49
CA LEU A 234 -17.00 14.35 1.67
C LEU A 234 -17.01 15.15 0.37
N GLU A 235 -16.61 14.55 -0.75
CA GLU A 235 -16.69 15.19 -2.06
C GLU A 235 -18.14 15.52 -2.44
N GLY A 236 -19.09 14.62 -2.16
CA GLY A 236 -20.52 14.85 -2.35
C GLY A 236 -21.11 15.97 -1.49
N LEU A 237 -20.49 16.27 -0.34
CA LEU A 237 -20.82 17.43 0.50
C LEU A 237 -20.15 18.74 0.02
N GLY A 238 -19.34 18.69 -1.04
CA GLY A 238 -18.65 19.85 -1.61
C GLY A 238 -17.31 20.18 -0.96
N TYR A 239 -16.73 19.28 -0.15
CA TYR A 239 -15.38 19.49 0.39
C TYR A 239 -14.32 19.42 -0.72
N SER A 240 -13.30 20.26 -0.61
CA SER A 240 -12.13 20.22 -1.49
C SER A 240 -11.28 18.98 -1.25
N ARG A 241 -10.42 18.62 -2.21
CA ARG A 241 -9.52 17.46 -2.09
C ARG A 241 -8.46 17.74 -1.03
N THR A 242 -8.07 19.00 -0.83
CA THR A 242 -7.28 19.44 0.33
C THR A 242 -7.97 19.10 1.64
N ALA A 243 -9.24 19.47 1.81
CA ALA A 243 -9.98 19.18 3.05
C ALA A 243 -10.11 17.66 3.29
N ILE A 244 -10.43 16.89 2.24
CA ILE A 244 -10.48 15.42 2.30
C ILE A 244 -9.15 14.85 2.78
N GLY A 245 -8.04 15.28 2.17
CA GLY A 245 -6.69 14.85 2.57
C GLY A 245 -6.35 15.18 4.03
N LEU A 246 -6.71 16.39 4.49
CA LEU A 246 -6.49 16.81 5.87
C LEU A 246 -7.34 16.02 6.88
N PHE A 247 -8.56 15.62 6.53
CA PHE A 247 -9.36 14.74 7.40
C PHE A 247 -8.77 13.34 7.53
N TRP A 248 -8.22 12.79 6.44
CA TRP A 248 -7.43 11.56 6.51
C TRP A 248 -6.17 11.71 7.37
N ALA A 249 -5.46 12.85 7.24
CA ALA A 249 -4.30 13.15 8.09
C ALA A 249 -4.68 13.22 9.58
N LEU A 250 -5.79 13.90 9.89
CA LEU A 250 -6.30 14.01 11.26
C LEU A 250 -6.59 12.63 11.86
N GLY A 251 -7.18 11.72 11.08
CA GLY A 251 -7.41 10.35 11.51
C GLY A 251 -6.13 9.63 11.94
N VAL A 252 -5.04 9.81 11.19
CA VAL A 252 -3.72 9.20 11.52
C VAL A 252 -3.04 9.89 12.69
N VAL A 253 -3.28 11.20 12.91
CA VAL A 253 -2.73 11.93 14.06
C VAL A 253 -3.44 11.55 15.36
N ALA A 254 -4.70 11.14 15.29
CA ALA A 254 -5.52 10.77 16.44
C ALA A 254 -5.37 9.30 16.87
N GLU A 255 -4.73 8.46 16.05
CA GLU A 255 -4.38 7.06 16.35
C GLU A 255 -3.19 6.96 17.31
#